data_AF-A0A7S2DZ85-F1
#
_entry.id   AF-A0A7S2DZ85-F1
#
_cell.length_a   1.000
_cell.length_b   1.000
_cell.length_c   1.000
_cell.angle_alpha   90.00
_cell.angle_beta   90.00
_cell.angle_gamma   90.00
#
_symmetry.space_group_name_H-M   'P 1'
#
loop_
_entity.id
_entity.type
_entity.pdbx_description
1 polymer ?
#
loop_
_entity_poly.entity_id
_entity_poly.type
_entity_poly.pdbx_seq_one_letter_code
_entity_poly.pdbx_strand_id
1 'polypeptide(L)'
;CVRPSPNRTHRPREKTAGNAPPASVLLVEPALLQVGPGMERELASAVQLIPGRLYWVALKAIPADSENTHYFCIDSQLAYAPLCNDFGPLNIACAYYYCVGVDAKLRDPALAKKRIVHVCSHDP
;
A
#
# COMPACT_ATOMS: atom_id res chain seq x y z
N CYS A 1 -13.63 52.93 -29.60
CA CYS A 1 -14.48 53.43 -28.49
C CYS A 1 -15.20 52.27 -27.81
N VAL A 2 -14.59 51.68 -26.79
CA VAL A 2 -15.25 50.83 -25.78
C VAL A 2 -14.67 51.30 -24.44
N ARG A 3 -15.55 51.62 -23.49
CA ARG A 3 -15.21 52.31 -22.23
C ARG A 3 -14.35 51.41 -21.31
N PRO A 4 -13.42 51.97 -20.52
CA PRO A 4 -12.73 51.21 -19.49
C PRO A 4 -13.69 50.83 -18.35
N SER A 5 -13.67 49.57 -17.93
CA SER A 5 -14.41 49.08 -16.76
C SER A 5 -13.69 49.49 -15.47
N PRO A 6 -14.38 49.91 -14.39
CA PRO A 6 -13.76 50.45 -13.20
C PRO A 6 -13.20 49.36 -12.28
N ASN A 7 -11.98 49.60 -11.77
CA ASN A 7 -11.36 49.07 -10.55
C ASN A 7 -11.82 47.69 -10.07
N ARG A 8 -11.09 46.63 -10.48
CA ARG A 8 -11.10 45.33 -9.79
C ARG A 8 -10.25 45.47 -8.53
N THR A 9 -10.89 45.75 -7.39
CA THR A 9 -10.24 45.70 -6.08
C THR A 9 -9.65 44.31 -5.85
N HIS A 10 -8.38 44.27 -5.50
CA HIS A 10 -7.65 43.04 -5.17
C HIS A 10 -8.23 42.49 -3.85
N ARG A 11 -9.19 41.55 -3.93
CA ARG A 11 -9.57 40.76 -2.75
C ARG A 11 -8.39 39.84 -2.38
N PRO A 12 -7.93 39.80 -1.13
CA PRO A 12 -6.99 38.78 -0.71
C PRO A 12 -7.64 37.40 -0.88
N ARG A 13 -6.90 36.46 -1.49
CA ARG A 13 -7.28 35.05 -1.59
C ARG A 13 -7.46 34.51 -0.17
N GLU A 14 -8.70 34.18 0.16
CA GLU A 14 -9.05 33.37 1.32
C GLU A 14 -8.34 32.03 1.18
N LYS A 15 -7.43 31.72 2.11
CA LYS A 15 -6.76 30.42 2.17
C LYS A 15 -7.77 29.41 2.72
N THR A 16 -8.59 28.84 1.86
CA THR A 16 -9.33 27.62 2.20
C THR A 16 -8.31 26.50 2.36
N ALA A 17 -8.14 26.06 3.60
CA ALA A 17 -7.46 24.82 3.94
C ALA A 17 -8.26 23.67 3.30
N GLY A 18 -7.87 23.30 2.08
CA GLY A 18 -8.41 22.15 1.35
C GLY A 18 -7.97 20.87 2.05
N ASN A 19 -8.88 20.38 2.87
CA ASN A 19 -8.93 19.08 3.54
C ASN A 19 -8.23 17.97 2.72
N ALA A 20 -7.08 17.48 3.19
CA ALA A 20 -6.57 16.20 2.73
C ALA A 20 -7.57 15.11 3.19
N PRO A 21 -7.93 14.14 2.34
CA PRO A 21 -8.81 13.07 2.78
C PRO A 21 -8.13 12.32 3.93
N PRO A 22 -8.85 11.99 5.01
CA PRO A 22 -8.28 11.15 6.05
C PRO A 22 -7.94 9.79 5.43
N ALA A 23 -6.71 9.34 5.62
CA ALA A 23 -6.20 8.04 5.14
C ALA A 23 -6.79 6.89 5.98
N SER A 24 -8.11 6.83 6.09
CA SER A 24 -8.83 5.88 6.91
C SER A 24 -10.12 5.45 6.22
N VAL A 25 -9.98 4.79 5.07
CA VAL A 25 -10.98 3.82 4.58
C VAL A 25 -10.25 2.67 3.88
N LEU A 26 -9.78 1.71 4.68
CA LEU A 26 -9.76 0.29 4.32
C LEU A 26 -10.00 -0.49 5.61
N LEU A 27 -11.23 -0.45 6.10
CA LEU A 27 -11.74 -1.54 6.94
C LEU A 27 -12.17 -2.65 5.99
N VAL A 28 -11.35 -3.69 5.89
CA VAL A 28 -11.80 -5.00 5.42
C VAL A 28 -11.59 -5.95 6.58
N GLU A 29 -12.70 -6.38 7.15
CA GLU A 29 -12.82 -7.41 8.19
C GLU A 29 -12.18 -8.73 7.74
N PRO A 30 -11.66 -9.53 8.69
CA PRO A 30 -10.74 -10.62 8.42
C PRO A 30 -11.48 -11.85 7.89
N ALA A 31 -11.11 -12.32 6.70
CA ALA A 31 -11.41 -13.67 6.30
C ALA A 31 -10.57 -14.63 7.16
N LEU A 32 -11.24 -15.32 8.08
CA LEU A 32 -10.74 -16.47 8.81
C LEU A 32 -10.22 -17.54 7.84
N LEU A 33 -8.91 -17.71 7.74
CA LEU A 33 -8.30 -18.96 7.28
C LEU A 33 -7.12 -19.30 8.18
N GLN A 34 -7.22 -20.50 8.74
CA GLN A 34 -6.46 -21.00 9.88
C GLN A 34 -4.96 -21.12 9.56
N VAL A 35 -4.13 -20.73 10.53
CA VAL A 35 -2.68 -20.98 10.52
C VAL A 35 -2.45 -22.48 10.66
N GLY A 36 -2.23 -23.16 9.53
CA GLY A 36 -1.76 -24.55 9.51
C GLY A 36 -0.24 -24.61 9.73
N PRO A 37 0.30 -25.72 10.30
CA PRO A 37 1.74 -25.90 10.56
C PRO A 37 2.63 -25.93 9.29
N GLY A 38 2.04 -25.87 8.09
CA GLY A 38 2.77 -25.74 6.83
C GLY A 38 3.28 -24.32 6.53
N MET A 39 2.64 -23.29 7.09
CA MET A 39 2.87 -21.90 6.71
C MET A 39 4.22 -21.34 7.19
N GLU A 40 4.70 -21.79 8.36
CA GLU A 40 6.03 -21.44 8.88
C GLU A 40 7.15 -21.89 7.94
N ARG A 41 6.94 -23.02 7.24
CA ARG A 41 7.88 -23.56 6.27
C ARG A 41 7.91 -22.73 4.99
N GLU A 42 6.79 -22.13 4.59
CA GLU A 42 6.72 -21.27 3.41
C GLU A 42 7.44 -19.93 3.64
N LEU A 43 7.47 -19.43 4.88
CA LEU A 43 8.29 -18.28 5.28
C LEU A 43 9.79 -18.53 5.19
N ALA A 44 10.24 -19.80 5.11
CA ALA A 44 11.65 -20.11 4.86
C ALA A 44 12.12 -19.63 3.48
N SER A 45 11.19 -19.44 2.53
CA SER A 45 11.48 -18.89 1.20
C SER A 45 11.44 -17.36 1.15
N ALA A 46 11.15 -16.70 2.26
CA ALA A 46 11.01 -15.25 2.29
C ALA A 46 12.34 -14.55 2.00
N VAL A 47 12.31 -13.59 1.10
CA VAL A 47 13.43 -12.70 0.78
C VAL A 47 13.46 -11.57 1.80
N GLN A 48 14.62 -11.35 2.41
CA GLN A 48 14.86 -10.19 3.26
C GLN A 48 15.22 -8.97 2.42
N LEU A 49 14.39 -7.94 2.48
CA LEU A 49 14.64 -6.64 1.87
C LEU A 49 15.32 -5.69 2.86
N ILE A 50 14.82 -5.66 4.10
CA ILE A 50 15.43 -4.97 5.23
C ILE A 50 15.56 -5.98 6.38
N PRO A 51 16.79 -6.34 6.80
CA PRO A 51 17.00 -7.35 7.83
C PRO A 51 16.20 -7.07 9.11
N GLY A 52 15.45 -8.06 9.58
CA GLY A 52 14.61 -7.96 10.78
C GLY A 52 13.36 -7.08 10.62
N ARG A 53 13.15 -6.41 9.48
CA ARG A 53 12.04 -5.48 9.28
C ARG A 53 11.12 -5.79 8.12
N LEU A 54 11.64 -5.83 6.90
CA LEU A 54 10.84 -5.93 5.69
C LEU A 54 11.23 -7.19 4.91
N TYR A 55 10.23 -8.00 4.63
CA TYR A 55 10.35 -9.27 3.95
C TYR A 55 9.37 -9.33 2.79
N TRP A 56 9.70 -10.15 1.80
CA TRP A 56 8.82 -10.50 0.70
C TRP A 56 8.71 -12.01 0.57
N VAL A 57 7.53 -12.52 0.30
CA VAL A 57 7.29 -13.96 0.12
C VAL A 57 6.14 -14.19 -0.87
N ALA A 58 6.23 -15.24 -1.67
CA ALA A 58 5.14 -15.69 -2.53
C ALA A 58 4.39 -16.83 -1.82
N LEU A 59 3.11 -16.61 -1.48
CA LEU A 59 2.27 -17.60 -0.80
C LEU A 59 0.94 -17.74 -1.54
N LYS A 60 0.30 -18.90 -1.44
CA LYS A 60 -1.03 -19.11 -2.05
C LYS A 60 -2.15 -18.36 -1.33
N ALA A 61 -1.96 -18.07 -0.05
CA ALA A 61 -2.91 -17.35 0.78
C ALA A 61 -2.17 -16.43 1.75
N ILE A 62 -2.77 -15.28 2.05
CA ILE A 62 -2.24 -14.35 3.04
C ILE A 62 -2.53 -14.92 4.43
N PRO A 63 -1.51 -15.15 5.27
CA PRO A 63 -1.72 -15.61 6.63
C PRO A 63 -2.37 -14.54 7.51
N ALA A 64 -2.99 -14.96 8.61
CA ALA A 64 -3.38 -14.02 9.66
C ALA A 64 -2.16 -13.40 10.33
N ASP A 65 -2.29 -12.15 10.75
CA ASP A 65 -1.26 -11.46 11.53
C ASP A 65 -0.94 -12.20 12.83
N SER A 66 0.33 -12.17 13.21
CA SER A 66 0.80 -12.69 14.50
C SER A 66 1.20 -11.55 15.43
N GLU A 67 1.58 -11.89 16.66
CA GLU A 67 2.12 -10.92 17.62
C GLU A 67 3.37 -10.21 17.06
N ASN A 68 4.19 -10.94 16.30
CA ASN A 68 5.50 -10.48 15.85
C ASN A 68 5.57 -10.23 14.33
N THR A 69 4.49 -10.44 13.58
CA THR A 69 4.49 -10.31 12.12
C THR A 69 3.17 -9.72 11.62
N HIS A 70 3.28 -8.78 10.69
CA HIS A 70 2.18 -8.19 9.95
C HIS A 70 2.30 -8.60 8.48
N TYR A 71 1.24 -9.18 7.94
CA TYR A 71 1.15 -9.60 6.54
C TYR A 71 0.31 -8.59 5.76
N PHE A 72 0.74 -8.31 4.53
CA PHE A 72 -0.06 -7.51 3.60
C PHE A 72 0.19 -7.94 2.16
N CYS A 73 -0.76 -7.62 1.29
CA CYS A 73 -0.72 -7.90 -0.14
C CYS A 73 -1.24 -6.66 -0.89
N ILE A 74 -0.74 -6.44 -2.10
CA ILE A 74 -1.14 -5.32 -2.96
C ILE A 74 -1.75 -5.77 -4.29
N ASP A 75 -1.93 -7.06 -4.53
CA ASP A 75 -2.36 -7.62 -5.82
C ASP A 75 -3.68 -7.00 -6.32
N SER A 76 -4.61 -6.72 -5.40
CA SER A 76 -5.89 -6.05 -5.73
C SER A 76 -5.83 -4.51 -5.70
N GLN A 77 -4.80 -3.92 -5.10
CA GLN A 77 -4.66 -2.47 -4.92
C GLN A 77 -3.87 -1.83 -6.06
N LEU A 78 -2.83 -2.52 -6.54
CA LEU A 78 -1.92 -2.07 -7.58
C LEU A 78 -1.96 -3.07 -8.73
N ALA A 79 -3.04 -3.03 -9.50
CA ALA A 79 -3.25 -3.89 -10.66
C ALA A 79 -2.64 -3.28 -11.91
N TYR A 80 -1.95 -4.12 -12.70
CA TYR A 80 -1.54 -3.77 -14.05
C TYR A 80 -2.76 -3.77 -14.97
N ALA A 81 -2.83 -2.83 -15.91
CA ALA A 81 -3.82 -2.83 -16.98
C ALA A 81 -3.16 -3.36 -18.26
N PRO A 82 -3.45 -4.60 -18.69
CA PRO A 82 -2.85 -5.18 -19.90
C PRO A 82 -3.23 -4.40 -21.15
N LEU A 83 -2.27 -4.17 -22.06
CA LEU A 83 -2.55 -3.66 -23.39
C LEU A 83 -2.79 -4.80 -24.39
N CYS A 84 -2.17 -5.96 -24.14
CA CYS A 84 -2.29 -7.21 -24.90
C CYS A 84 -2.25 -8.40 -23.91
N ASN A 85 -1.50 -9.46 -24.21
CA ASN A 85 -1.23 -10.58 -23.30
C ASN A 85 0.04 -10.34 -22.46
N ASP A 86 0.23 -9.09 -22.05
CA ASP A 86 1.32 -8.63 -21.20
C ASP A 86 0.87 -8.53 -19.74
N PHE A 87 1.77 -8.89 -18.84
CA PHE A 87 1.49 -8.95 -17.40
C PHE A 87 2.20 -7.84 -16.61
N GLY A 88 3.04 -7.04 -17.28
CA GLY A 88 3.77 -5.95 -16.63
C GLY A 88 5.11 -5.62 -17.28
N PRO A 89 5.98 -4.90 -16.55
CA PRO A 89 5.89 -4.55 -15.14
C PRO A 89 4.83 -3.48 -14.82
N LEU A 90 4.48 -3.35 -13.53
CA LEU A 90 3.69 -2.21 -13.04
C LEU A 90 4.32 -0.88 -13.46
N ASN A 91 3.46 0.11 -13.75
CA ASN A 91 3.93 1.45 -14.10
C ASN A 91 4.58 2.16 -12.90
N ILE A 92 5.31 3.25 -13.18
CA ILE A 92 6.06 3.99 -12.16
C ILE A 92 5.16 4.62 -11.07
N ALA A 93 3.92 4.97 -11.39
CA ALA A 93 2.99 5.49 -10.40
C ALA A 93 2.63 4.40 -9.38
N CYS A 94 2.36 3.17 -9.83
CA CYS A 94 2.14 2.01 -8.95
C CYS A 94 3.38 1.73 -8.08
N ALA A 95 4.59 1.78 -8.65
CA ALA A 95 5.83 1.62 -7.88
C ALA A 95 5.98 2.70 -6.80
N TYR A 96 5.66 3.95 -7.12
CA TYR A 96 5.65 5.04 -6.15
C TYR A 96 4.64 4.77 -5.01
N TYR A 97 3.40 4.39 -5.33
CA TYR A 97 2.39 4.10 -4.31
C TYR A 97 2.77 2.91 -3.42
N TYR A 98 3.41 1.89 -3.98
CA TYR A 98 3.96 0.79 -3.18
C TYR A 98 4.97 1.30 -2.15
N CYS A 99 5.94 2.11 -2.57
CA CYS A 99 6.94 2.69 -1.67
C CYS A 99 6.30 3.53 -0.56
N VAL A 100 5.30 4.36 -0.90
CA VAL A 100 4.55 5.16 0.08
C VAL A 100 3.82 4.26 1.08
N GLY A 101 3.14 3.20 0.62
CA GLY A 101 2.44 2.26 1.49
C GLY A 101 3.39 1.50 2.42
N VAL A 102 4.55 1.08 1.93
CA VAL A 102 5.58 0.42 2.73
C VAL A 102 6.19 1.37 3.76
N ASP A 103 6.52 2.61 3.38
CA ASP A 103 7.04 3.63 4.30
C ASP A 103 6.03 3.93 5.43
N ALA A 104 4.75 4.05 5.10
CA ALA A 104 3.69 4.23 6.09
C ALA A 104 3.66 3.08 7.12
N LYS A 105 3.75 1.82 6.65
CA LYS A 105 3.80 0.65 7.54
C LYS A 105 5.07 0.61 8.39
N LEU A 106 6.22 0.99 7.82
CA LEU A 106 7.49 1.03 8.55
C LEU A 106 7.51 2.08 9.65
N ARG A 107 6.79 3.20 9.47
CA ARG A 107 6.68 4.29 10.45
C ARG A 107 5.54 4.12 11.45
N ASP A 108 4.63 3.17 11.23
CA ASP A 108 3.50 2.92 12.13
C ASP A 108 3.99 2.40 13.49
N PRO A 109 3.73 3.14 14.60
CA PRO A 109 4.10 2.70 15.94
C PRO A 109 3.50 1.35 16.35
N ALA A 110 2.31 1.01 15.84
CA ALA A 110 1.66 -0.27 16.12
C ALA A 110 2.42 -1.45 15.49
N LEU A 111 3.20 -1.20 14.44
CA LEU A 111 3.98 -2.20 13.70
C LEU A 111 5.49 -2.13 14.01
N ALA A 112 5.93 -1.20 14.86
CA ALA A 112 7.34 -0.91 15.11
C ALA A 112 8.15 -2.15 15.54
N LYS A 113 7.53 -3.08 16.28
CA LYS A 113 8.16 -4.32 16.77
C LYS A 113 7.82 -5.56 15.91
N LYS A 114 6.94 -5.43 14.92
CA LYS A 114 6.45 -6.55 14.10
C LYS A 114 7.16 -6.59 12.76
N ARG A 115 7.69 -7.73 12.33
CA ARG A 115 8.17 -7.95 10.94
C ARG A 115 7.04 -7.63 9.96
N ILE A 116 7.34 -6.87 8.91
CA ILE A 116 6.40 -6.54 7.86
C ILE A 116 6.71 -7.46 6.68
N VAL A 117 5.73 -8.26 6.28
CA VAL A 117 5.88 -9.27 5.24
C VAL A 117 4.91 -8.95 4.11
N HIS A 118 5.46 -8.59 2.95
CA HIS A 118 4.70 -8.48 1.72
C HIS A 118 4.49 -9.88 1.15
N VAL A 119 3.22 -10.29 1.04
CA VAL A 119 2.79 -11.52 0.41
C VAL A 119 2.25 -11.20 -0.99
N CYS A 120 2.84 -11.81 -2.02
CA CYS A 120 2.23 -11.88 -3.36
C CYS A 120 1.52 -13.22 -3.52
N SER A 121 0.33 -13.21 -4.11
CA SER A 121 -0.35 -14.44 -4.48
C SER A 121 0.40 -15.16 -5.59
N HIS A 122 0.16 -16.46 -5.71
CA HIS A 122 0.78 -17.32 -6.73
C HIS A 122 -0.08 -17.40 -8.01
N ASP A 123 -1.11 -16.56 -8.16
CA ASP A 123 -1.88 -16.52 -9.40
C ASP A 123 -1.02 -15.86 -10.49
N PRO A 124 -0.73 -16.58 -11.59
CA PRO A 124 0.10 -16.08 -12.69
C PRO A 124 -0.60 -14.99 -13.51
#